data_AF-A0A2S8ZEN7-F1
#
_entry.id   AF-A0A2S8ZEN7-F1
#
_cell.length_a   1.000
_cell.length_b   1.000
_cell.length_c   1.000
_cell.angle_alpha   90.00
_cell.angle_beta   90.00
_cell.angle_gamma   90.00
#
_symmetry.space_group_name_H-M   'P 1'
#
loop_
_entity.id
_entity.type
_entity.pdbx_description
1 polymer ?
#
loop_
_entity_poly.entity_id
_entity_poly.type
_entity_poly.pdbx_seq_one_letter_code
_entity_poly.pdbx_strand_id
1 'polypeptide(L)'
;MIKQLILIFILLTQSAFSQIISKDNGFASNGKFTTSGNNTNNYWSRMIQNSDGSIYFIYNKNNSSGTEKSFLSKLTANGIVDISFGTNGELELPYISTDSQLKKQDDGKLLGYC
;
A
#
# COMPACT_ATOMS: atom_id res chain seq x y z
N MET A 1 4.05 -17.21 -46.05
CA MET A 1 4.81 -17.89 -44.98
C MET A 1 5.56 -16.89 -44.10
N ILE A 2 6.50 -16.08 -44.62
CA ILE A 2 7.26 -15.08 -43.83
C ILE A 2 6.38 -14.09 -43.02
N LYS A 3 5.29 -13.55 -43.60
CA LYS A 3 4.39 -12.62 -42.90
C LYS A 3 3.70 -13.24 -41.68
N GLN A 4 3.37 -14.53 -41.73
CA GLN A 4 2.76 -15.24 -40.60
C GLN A 4 3.78 -15.54 -39.50
N LEU A 5 5.04 -15.87 -39.85
CA LEU A 5 6.11 -16.01 -38.87
C LEU A 5 6.38 -14.71 -38.11
N ILE A 6 6.39 -13.57 -38.81
CA ILE A 6 6.61 -12.25 -38.20
C ILE A 6 5.47 -11.92 -37.21
N LEU A 7 4.21 -12.19 -37.58
CA LEU A 7 3.07 -11.93 -36.70
C LEU A 7 3.10 -12.79 -35.43
N ILE A 8 3.44 -14.07 -35.56
CA ILE A 8 3.60 -14.99 -34.41
C ILE A 8 4.71 -14.51 -33.49
N PHE A 9 5.83 -14.07 -34.04
CA PHE A 9 6.95 -13.53 -33.25
C PHE A 9 6.58 -12.24 -32.49
N ILE A 10 5.79 -11.35 -33.11
CA ILE A 10 5.27 -10.13 -32.46
C ILE A 10 4.28 -10.47 -31.33
N LEU A 11 3.46 -11.50 -31.48
CA LEU A 11 2.54 -11.94 -30.42
C LEU A 11 3.28 -12.60 -29.24
N LEU A 12 4.30 -13.39 -29.52
CA LEU A 12 5.15 -14.04 -28.50
C LEU A 12 6.00 -13.03 -27.71
N THR A 13 6.48 -11.97 -28.37
CA THR A 13 7.24 -10.92 -27.68
C THR A 13 6.35 -10.08 -26.76
N GLN A 14 5.10 -9.80 -27.13
CA GLN A 14 4.15 -9.10 -26.26
C GLN A 14 3.81 -9.88 -24.98
N SER A 15 3.70 -11.22 -25.05
CA SER A 15 3.47 -12.04 -23.86
C SER A 15 4.74 -12.23 -23.01
N ALA A 16 5.92 -12.27 -23.63
CA ALA A 16 7.20 -12.33 -22.91
C ALA A 16 7.56 -11.02 -22.18
N PHE A 17 7.09 -9.88 -22.70
CA PHE A 17 7.25 -8.56 -22.09
C PHE A 17 5.93 -8.02 -21.53
N SER A 18 5.08 -8.87 -20.94
CA SER A 18 3.84 -8.41 -20.30
C SER A 18 4.17 -7.27 -19.34
N GLN A 19 3.78 -6.05 -19.74
CA GLN A 19 3.86 -4.90 -18.85
C GLN A 19 2.86 -5.17 -17.72
N ILE A 20 3.22 -4.89 -16.48
CA ILE A 20 2.24 -4.84 -15.39
C ILE A 20 1.35 -3.62 -15.65
N ILE A 21 0.29 -3.84 -16.42
CA ILE A 21 -0.76 -2.85 -16.70
C ILE A 21 -2.08 -3.21 -16.02
N SER A 22 -2.15 -4.37 -15.35
CA SER A 22 -3.30 -4.81 -14.56
C SER A 22 -3.04 -4.65 -13.06
N LYS A 23 -4.08 -4.30 -12.31
CA LYS A 23 -4.06 -4.37 -10.85
C LYS A 23 -3.96 -5.82 -10.37
N ASP A 24 -3.44 -6.01 -9.16
CA ASP A 24 -3.56 -7.28 -8.46
C ASP A 24 -4.98 -7.43 -7.91
N ASN A 25 -5.84 -8.19 -8.61
CA ASN A 25 -7.22 -8.39 -8.18
C ASN A 25 -7.35 -9.22 -6.89
N GLY A 26 -6.30 -9.91 -6.44
CA GLY A 26 -6.26 -10.63 -5.16
C GLY A 26 -5.97 -9.71 -3.97
N PHE A 27 -5.53 -8.47 -4.21
CA PHE A 27 -5.24 -7.50 -3.17
C PHE A 27 -6.48 -6.67 -2.80
N ALA A 28 -6.85 -6.71 -1.52
CA ALA A 28 -7.98 -5.96 -0.96
C ALA A 28 -9.24 -6.06 -1.83
N SER A 29 -9.84 -4.93 -2.22
CA SER A 29 -11.00 -4.90 -3.11
C SER A 29 -10.56 -4.49 -4.53
N ASN A 30 -10.41 -5.47 -5.43
CA ASN A 30 -10.02 -5.26 -6.84
C ASN A 30 -8.70 -4.49 -6.98
N GLY A 31 -7.69 -4.89 -6.19
CA GLY A 31 -6.37 -4.25 -6.17
C GLY A 31 -6.33 -2.89 -5.51
N LYS A 32 -7.33 -2.57 -4.69
CA LYS A 32 -7.42 -1.29 -3.98
C LYS A 32 -7.82 -1.50 -2.54
N PHE A 33 -6.93 -1.08 -1.63
CA PHE A 33 -7.31 -0.80 -0.25
C PHE A 33 -7.75 0.67 -0.15
N THR A 34 -8.86 0.94 0.54
CA THR A 34 -9.36 2.30 0.77
C THR A 34 -9.47 2.53 2.27
N THR A 35 -8.74 3.53 2.78
CA THR A 35 -8.83 3.95 4.17
C THR A 35 -10.15 4.66 4.44
N SER A 36 -10.74 4.46 5.61
CA SER A 36 -11.99 5.10 6.02
C SER A 36 -11.85 6.59 6.42
N GLY A 37 -10.74 7.24 6.07
CA GLY A 37 -10.46 8.62 6.45
C GLY A 37 -11.30 9.63 5.67
N ASN A 38 -11.92 10.58 6.37
CA ASN A 38 -12.55 11.77 5.79
C ASN A 38 -11.47 12.83 5.54
N ASN A 39 -10.68 12.68 4.49
CA ASN A 39 -9.62 13.66 4.21
C ASN A 39 -10.02 14.49 2.99
N THR A 40 -10.46 15.73 3.24
CA THR A 40 -10.56 16.79 2.22
C THR A 40 -9.17 17.26 1.77
N ASN A 41 -8.13 16.87 2.50
CA ASN A 41 -6.74 17.24 2.25
C ASN A 41 -5.99 16.07 1.59
N ASN A 42 -5.20 16.38 0.55
CA ASN A 42 -4.32 15.42 -0.11
C ASN A 42 -3.10 15.15 0.77
N TYR A 43 -3.14 14.12 1.60
CA TYR A 43 -1.97 13.64 2.33
C TYR A 43 -1.21 12.62 1.49
N TRP A 44 0.09 12.82 1.36
CA TRP A 44 0.96 11.82 0.76
C TRP A 44 1.45 10.88 1.86
N SER A 45 1.07 9.62 1.72
CA SER A 45 1.56 8.57 2.59
C SER A 45 2.46 7.61 1.83
N ARG A 46 3.69 7.46 2.32
CA ARG A 46 4.54 6.36 1.88
C ARG A 46 4.15 5.08 2.60
N MET A 47 4.29 3.99 1.86
CA MET A 47 4.12 2.64 2.37
C MET A 47 5.43 1.88 2.22
N ILE A 48 5.62 0.88 3.06
CA ILE A 48 6.73 -0.06 2.97
C ILE A 48 6.18 -1.47 2.98
N GLN A 49 6.83 -2.36 2.24
CA GLN A 49 6.46 -3.78 2.21
C GLN A 49 7.53 -4.61 2.91
N ASN A 50 7.09 -5.59 3.71
CA ASN A 50 7.93 -6.62 4.28
C ASN A 50 8.19 -7.75 3.28
N SER A 51 9.17 -8.59 3.56
CA SER A 51 9.48 -9.78 2.75
C SER A 51 8.34 -10.82 2.70
N ASP A 52 7.45 -10.82 3.70
CA ASP A 52 6.24 -11.65 3.74
C ASP A 52 5.07 -11.05 2.93
N GLY A 53 5.30 -9.92 2.26
CA GLY A 53 4.30 -9.19 1.47
C GLY A 53 3.41 -8.24 2.28
N SER A 54 3.45 -8.28 3.62
CA SER A 54 2.68 -7.35 4.45
C SER A 54 3.15 -5.91 4.28
N ILE A 55 2.22 -4.95 4.42
CA ILE A 55 2.45 -3.54 4.08
C ILE A 55 2.19 -2.68 5.31
N TYR A 56 3.15 -1.85 5.69
CA TYR A 56 2.91 -0.75 6.64
C TYR A 56 2.62 0.54 5.89
N PHE A 57 1.68 1.33 6.40
CA PHE A 57 1.30 2.59 5.81
C PHE A 57 0.79 3.56 6.88
N ILE A 58 1.00 4.86 6.64
CA ILE A 58 0.44 5.93 7.46
C ILE A 58 -0.77 6.54 6.75
N TYR A 59 -1.76 6.99 7.50
CA TYR A 59 -2.90 7.74 6.98
C TYR A 59 -3.49 8.61 8.09
N ASN A 60 -4.28 9.60 7.69
CA ASN A 60 -5.00 10.45 8.63
C ASN A 60 -6.48 10.08 8.64
N LYS A 61 -7.10 10.20 9.81
CA LYS A 61 -8.55 10.17 9.99
C LYS A 61 -8.92 10.90 11.27
N ASN A 62 -10.20 11.20 11.43
CA ASN A 62 -10.71 11.63 12.72
C ASN A 62 -10.73 10.47 13.70
N ASN A 63 -10.24 10.70 14.92
CA ASN A 63 -10.43 9.79 16.04
C ASN A 63 -11.89 9.84 16.55
N SER A 64 -12.18 9.12 17.64
CA SER A 64 -13.53 9.09 18.23
C SER A 64 -14.05 10.45 18.72
N SER A 65 -13.16 11.41 19.02
CA SER A 65 -13.54 12.78 19.40
C SER A 65 -13.70 13.73 18.20
N GLY A 66 -13.59 13.22 16.97
CA GLY A 66 -13.67 14.05 15.76
C GLY A 66 -12.40 14.85 15.46
N THR A 67 -11.32 14.63 16.20
CA THR A 67 -10.04 15.31 16.00
C THR A 67 -9.21 14.55 14.98
N GLU A 68 -8.67 15.24 13.99
CA GLU A 68 -7.78 14.63 13.00
C GLU A 68 -6.49 14.13 13.69
N LYS A 69 -6.14 12.88 13.39
CA LYS A 69 -4.96 12.19 13.90
C LYS A 69 -4.33 11.36 12.78
N SER A 70 -3.03 11.13 12.90
CA SER A 70 -2.31 10.19 12.03
C SER A 70 -2.22 8.83 12.69
N PHE A 71 -2.40 7.79 11.88
CA PHE A 71 -2.34 6.40 12.31
C PHE A 71 -1.34 5.64 11.44
N LEU A 72 -0.56 4.78 12.08
CA LEU A 72 0.20 3.73 11.42
C LEU A 72 -0.62 2.44 11.47
N SER A 73 -0.72 1.75 10.35
CA SER A 73 -1.40 0.45 10.25
C SER A 73 -0.58 -0.54 9.43
N LYS A 74 -0.97 -1.81 9.54
CA LYS A 74 -0.39 -2.91 8.78
C LYS A 74 -1.48 -3.65 8.01
N LEU A 75 -1.23 -3.93 6.74
CA LEU A 75 -2.01 -4.86 5.93
C LEU A 75 -1.25 -6.18 5.79
N THR A 76 -1.98 -7.29 5.68
CA THR A 76 -1.45 -8.55 5.16
C THR A 76 -1.08 -8.41 3.69
N ALA A 77 -0.38 -9.42 3.13
CA ALA A 77 -0.04 -9.46 1.71
C ALA A 77 -1.27 -9.37 0.78
N ASN A 78 -2.44 -9.82 1.26
CA ASN A 78 -3.69 -9.77 0.51
C ASN A 78 -4.49 -8.48 0.77
N GLY A 79 -3.90 -7.48 1.42
CA GLY A 79 -4.55 -6.18 1.64
C GLY A 79 -5.63 -6.15 2.72
N ILE A 80 -5.62 -7.12 3.65
CA ILE A 80 -6.52 -7.16 4.81
C ILE A 80 -5.82 -6.48 6.00
N VAL A 81 -6.54 -5.67 6.78
CA VAL A 81 -5.97 -5.06 8.00
C VAL A 81 -5.53 -6.14 8.99
N ASP A 82 -4.27 -6.08 9.42
CA ASP A 82 -3.72 -6.94 10.47
C ASP A 82 -4.16 -6.42 11.84
N ILE A 83 -5.27 -6.96 12.37
CA ILE A 83 -5.85 -6.54 13.65
C ILE A 83 -4.94 -6.80 14.86
N SER A 84 -3.87 -7.59 14.71
CA SER A 84 -2.89 -7.82 15.78
C SER A 84 -1.89 -6.67 15.92
N PHE A 85 -1.84 -5.75 14.96
CA PHE A 85 -0.97 -4.58 15.01
C PHE A 85 -1.60 -3.46 15.85
N GLY A 86 -0.90 -3.01 16.89
CA GLY A 86 -1.37 -1.93 17.76
C GLY A 86 -2.69 -2.28 18.45
N THR A 87 -3.64 -1.34 18.42
CA THR A 87 -4.99 -1.54 18.95
C THR A 87 -5.98 -1.59 17.79
N ASN A 88 -6.60 -2.75 17.57
CA ASN A 88 -7.53 -2.99 16.46
C ASN A 88 -6.94 -2.71 15.05
N GLY A 89 -5.66 -2.97 14.85
CA GLY A 89 -4.96 -2.75 13.57
C GLY A 89 -4.39 -1.36 13.36
N GLU A 90 -4.43 -0.51 14.39
CA GLU A 90 -4.02 0.89 14.31
C GLU A 90 -3.12 1.28 15.49
N LEU A 91 -2.12 2.11 15.20
CA LEU A 91 -1.31 2.82 16.18
C LEU A 91 -1.48 4.33 15.94
N GLU A 92 -2.10 5.04 16.88
CA GLU A 92 -2.17 6.50 16.84
C GLU A 92 -0.77 7.09 17.05
N LEU A 93 -0.36 7.98 16.14
CA LEU A 93 0.92 8.67 16.24
C LEU A 93 0.78 9.90 17.15
N PRO A 94 1.81 10.27 17.92
CA PRO A 94 1.77 11.41 18.84
C PRO A 94 1.79 12.78 18.13
N TYR A 95 1.73 12.80 16.80
CA TYR A 95 1.79 13.97 15.94
C TYR A 95 0.91 13.75 14.70
N ILE A 96 0.61 14.83 13.97
CA ILE A 96 -0.05 14.77 12.65
C ILE A 96 1.03 14.81 11.57
N SER A 97 0.96 13.89 10.62
CA SER A 97 1.83 13.83 9.44
C SER A 97 1.04 14.19 8.19
N THR A 98 1.61 15.06 7.35
CA THR A 98 1.01 15.45 6.06
C THR A 98 1.78 14.91 4.86
N ASP A 99 3.09 14.67 5.01
CA ASP A 99 3.95 13.97 4.04
C ASP A 99 4.81 12.92 4.78
N SER A 100 4.20 11.76 5.01
CA SER A 100 4.89 10.70 5.78
C SER A 100 5.88 9.93 4.92
N GLN A 101 7.09 9.75 5.43
CA GLN A 101 8.09 8.81 4.93
C GLN A 101 8.21 7.65 5.91
N LEU A 102 8.20 6.43 5.37
CA LEU A 102 8.47 5.21 6.13
C LEU A 102 9.71 4.52 5.58
N LYS A 103 10.58 4.08 6.48
CA LYS A 103 11.70 3.19 6.16
C LYS A 103 11.75 2.04 7.16
N LYS A 104 11.93 0.83 6.64
CA LYS A 104 12.24 -0.34 7.46
C LYS A 104 13.75 -0.42 7.71
N GLN A 105 14.14 -0.72 8.95
CA GLN A 105 15.52 -1.01 9.35
C GLN A 105 15.77 -2.52 9.33
N ASP A 106 17.04 -2.92 9.30
CA ASP A 106 17.46 -4.34 9.25
C ASP A 106 17.05 -5.12 10.51
N ASP A 107 16.91 -4.43 11.65
CA ASP A 107 16.41 -5.01 12.90
C ASP A 107 14.87 -5.12 12.96
N GLY A 108 14.19 -4.81 11.85
CA GLY A 108 12.74 -4.87 11.73
C GLY A 108 11.99 -3.64 12.26
N LYS A 109 12.70 -2.65 12.84
CA LYS A 109 12.08 -1.40 13.30
C LYS A 109 11.71 -0.50 12.13
N LEU A 110 10.82 0.44 12.41
CA LEU A 110 10.36 1.44 11.45
C LEU A 110 10.88 2.82 11.84
N LEU A 111 11.44 3.53 10.87
CA LEU A 111 11.68 4.97 10.95
C LEU A 111 10.55 5.69 10.23
N GLY A 112 9.84 6.53 10.98
CA GLY A 112 8.88 7.49 10.44
C GLY A 112 9.49 8.89 10.40
N TYR A 113 9.41 9.58 9.27
CA TYR A 113 9.72 11.00 9.14
C TYR A 113 8.49 11.73 8.60
N CYS A 114 8.22 12.93 9.09
CA CYS A 114 6.96 13.67 8.89
C CYS A 114 7.23 15.12 8.51
#